data_AF-A0A496B7C5-F1
#
_entry.id   AF-A0A496B7C5-F1
#
_cell.length_a   1.000
_cell.length_b   1.000
_cell.length_c   1.000
_cell.angle_alpha   90.00
_cell.angle_beta   90.00
_cell.angle_gamma   90.00
#
_symmetry.space_group_name_H-M   'P 1'
#
loop_
_entity.id
_entity.type
_entity.pdbx_description
1 polymer ?
#
loop_
_entity_poly.entity_id
_entity_poly.type
_entity_poly.pdbx_seq_one_letter_code
_entity_poly.pdbx_strand_id
1 'polypeptide(L)' 'MNHFSGIKALTFDLFGTILDLGGSLSPFVAESLEAREADISAANFWEQWRYRQRIEQYQDTITMLGHSGYLETVRRALH' A
#
# COMPACT_ATOMS: atom_id res chain seq x y z
N MET A 1 -8.55 -30.09 20.83
CA MET A 1 -7.70 -29.08 20.16
C MET A 1 -8.22 -27.70 20.51
N ASN A 2 -7.67 -27.04 21.54
CA ASN A 2 -8.04 -25.66 21.91
C ASN A 2 -6.85 -24.72 21.64
N HIS A 3 -6.47 -24.59 20.36
CA HIS A 3 -5.26 -23.86 19.95
C HIS A 3 -5.31 -22.35 20.18
N PHE A 4 -6.45 -21.81 20.63
CA PHE A 4 -6.66 -20.37 20.84
C PHE A 4 -7.06 -20.01 22.27
N SER A 5 -6.86 -20.92 23.23
CA SER A 5 -7.15 -20.64 24.65
C SER A 5 -6.34 -19.43 25.14
N GLY A 6 -7.04 -18.33 25.46
CA GLY A 6 -6.43 -17.10 25.99
C GLY A 6 -6.23 -15.97 24.96
N ILE A 7 -6.49 -16.21 23.68
CA ILE A 7 -6.47 -15.12 22.68
C ILE A 7 -7.76 -14.30 22.80
N LYS A 8 -7.61 -12.98 22.99
CA LYS A 8 -8.74 -12.03 23.14
C LYS A 8 -9.07 -11.26 21.86
N ALA A 9 -8.12 -11.18 20.93
CA ALA A 9 -8.30 -10.49 19.66
C ALA A 9 -7.46 -11.16 18.57
N LEU A 10 -8.03 -11.27 17.37
CA LEU A 10 -7.30 -11.54 16.14
C LEU A 10 -7.43 -10.31 15.24
N THR A 11 -6.28 -9.79 14.82
CA THR A 11 -6.22 -8.71 13.84
C THR A 11 -5.80 -9.28 12.51
N PHE A 12 -6.49 -8.87 11.46
CA PHE A 12 -6.16 -9.22 10.09
C PHE A 12 -5.79 -7.95 9.35
N ASP A 13 -4.82 -8.07 8.45
CA ASP A 13 -4.63 -7.07 7.43
C ASP A 13 -5.90 -6.99 6.55
N LEU A 14 -6.27 -5.81 6.08
CA LEU A 14 -7.51 -5.65 5.32
C LEU A 14 -7.28 -5.97 3.84
N PHE A 15 -6.20 -5.46 3.25
CA PHE A 15 -6.01 -5.44 1.80
C PHE A 15 -5.16 -6.62 1.32
N GLY A 16 -5.78 -7.54 0.59
CA GLY A 16 -5.14 -8.77 0.11
C GLY A 16 -5.24 -9.95 1.08
N THR A 17 -5.73 -9.73 2.31
CA THR A 17 -6.11 -10.79 3.25
C THR A 17 -7.63 -10.93 3.34
N ILE A 18 -8.36 -9.84 3.54
CA ILE A 18 -9.83 -9.84 3.59
C ILE A 18 -10.43 -9.36 2.27
N LEU A 19 -9.89 -8.29 1.70
CA LEU A 19 -10.45 -7.62 0.53
C LEU A 19 -9.51 -7.72 -0.67
N ASP A 20 -10.02 -8.27 -1.77
CA ASP A 20 -9.35 -8.21 -3.07
C ASP A 20 -9.50 -6.81 -3.66
N LEU A 21 -8.50 -5.97 -3.40
CA LEU A 21 -8.48 -4.58 -3.84
C LEU A 21 -8.31 -4.48 -5.37
N GLY A 22 -7.58 -5.42 -5.97
CA GLY A 22 -7.34 -5.41 -7.42
C GLY A 22 -8.58 -5.79 -8.20
N GLY A 23 -9.22 -6.90 -7.84
CA GLY A 23 -10.46 -7.33 -8.48
C GLY A 23 -11.61 -6.34 -8.30
N SER A 24 -11.68 -5.67 -7.13
CA SER A 24 -12.76 -4.71 -6.86
C SER A 24 -12.60 -3.36 -7.55
N LEU A 25 -11.38 -2.86 -7.72
CA LEU A 25 -11.16 -1.52 -8.30
C LEU A 25 -10.89 -1.53 -9.80
N SER A 26 -10.38 -2.64 -10.37
CA SER A 26 -10.04 -2.71 -11.80
C SER A 26 -11.21 -2.34 -12.74
N PRO A 27 -12.48 -2.74 -12.50
CA PRO A 27 -13.59 -2.36 -13.37
C PRO A 27 -13.84 -0.85 -13.42
N PHE A 28 -13.80 -0.18 -12.26
CA PHE A 28 -14.01 1.27 -12.16
C PHE A 28 -12.82 2.06 -12.72
N VAL A 29 -11.62 1.53 -12.55
CA VAL A 29 -10.42 2.08 -13.20
C VAL A 29 -10.56 2.00 -14.72
N ALA A 30 -11.01 0.87 -15.27
CA ALA A 30 -11.23 0.72 -16.71
C ALA A 30 -12.25 1.74 -17.24
N GLU A 31 -13.41 1.86 -16.59
CA GLU A 31 -14.45 2.84 -16.95
C GLU A 31 -13.90 4.28 -16.94
N SER A 32 -13.11 4.63 -15.92
CA SER A 32 -12.51 5.97 -15.79
C SER A 32 -11.44 6.27 -16.85
N LEU A 33 -10.64 5.26 -17.22
CA LEU A 33 -9.62 5.38 -18.27
C LEU A 33 -10.26 5.50 -19.66
N GLU A 34 -11.29 4.70 -19.93
CA GLU A 34 -12.06 4.78 -21.18
C GLU A 34 -12.73 6.15 -21.35
N ALA A 35 -13.37 6.66 -20.29
CA ALA A 35 -13.99 7.99 -20.29
C ALA A 35 -13.00 9.14 -20.53
N ARG A 36 -11.70 8.89 -20.38
CA ARG A 36 -10.61 9.86 -20.57
C ARG A 36 -9.79 9.61 -21.83
N GLU A 37 -10.16 8.62 -22.63
CA GLU A 37 -9.41 8.19 -23.82
C GLU A 37 -7.92 7.92 -23.50
N ALA A 38 -7.65 7.38 -22.32
CA ALA A 38 -6.30 7.15 -21.85
C ALA A 38 -5.66 5.96 -22.59
N ASP A 39 -4.46 6.15 -23.14
CA ASP A 39 -3.67 5.08 -23.79
C ASP A 39 -2.93 4.23 -22.75
N ILE A 40 -3.67 3.63 -21.82
CA ILE A 40 -3.14 2.68 -20.82
C ILE A 40 -4.24 1.69 -20.41
N SER A 41 -3.88 0.42 -20.29
CA SER A 41 -4.82 -0.59 -19.78
C SER A 41 -5.04 -0.43 -18.28
N ALA A 42 -6.25 -0.76 -17.81
CA ALA A 42 -6.56 -0.76 -16.38
C ALA A 42 -5.62 -1.66 -15.57
N ALA A 43 -5.19 -2.79 -16.13
CA ALA A 43 -4.24 -3.70 -15.49
C ALA A 43 -2.85 -3.05 -15.29
N ASN A 44 -2.31 -2.40 -16.32
CA ASN A 44 -1.02 -1.73 -16.25
C ASN A 44 -1.08 -0.51 -15.31
N PHE A 45 -2.18 0.25 -15.37
CA PHE A 45 -2.42 1.35 -14.45
C PHE A 45 -2.48 0.85 -12.99
N TRP A 46 -3.25 -0.20 -12.74
CA TRP A 46 -3.42 -0.79 -11.41
C TRP A 46 -2.09 -1.27 -10.83
N GLU A 47 -1.28 -1.97 -11.63
CA GLU A 47 0.04 -2.44 -11.22
C GLU A 47 0.92 -1.26 -10.77
N GLN A 48 1.07 -0.24 -11.61
CA GLN A 48 1.89 0.93 -11.29
C GLN A 48 1.36 1.70 -10.07
N TRP A 49 0.05 1.86 -9.97
CA TRP A 49 -0.58 2.55 -8.85
C TRP A 49 -0.35 1.79 -7.54
N ARG A 50 -0.50 0.47 -7.54
CA ARG A 50 -0.24 -0.37 -6.36
C ARG A 50 1.22 -0.32 -5.93
N TYR A 51 2.17 -0.27 -6.87
CA TYR A 51 3.59 -0.07 -6.54
C TYR A 51 3.83 1.28 -5.87
N ARG A 52 3.27 2.37 -6.41
CA ARG A 52 3.41 3.71 -5.80
C ARG A 52 2.85 3.76 -4.38
N GLN A 53 1.66 3.20 -4.17
CA GLN A 53 1.04 3.15 -2.85
C GLN A 53 1.92 2.44 -1.80
N ARG A 54 2.65 1.37 -2.18
CA ARG A 54 3.58 0.69 -1.25
C ARG A 54 4.77 1.58 -0.87
N ILE A 55 5.30 2.35 -1.82
CA ILE A 55 6.41 3.27 -1.57
C ILE A 55 5.97 4.39 -0.64
N GLU A 56 4.80 4.98 -0.89
CA GLU A 56 4.22 6.04 -0.05
C GLU A 56 3.97 5.52 1.37
N GLN A 57 3.34 4.36 1.52
CA GLN A 57 3.12 3.75 2.84
C GLN A 57 4.44 3.49 3.59
N TYR A 58 5.51 3.10 2.88
CA TYR A 58 6.83 2.91 3.47
C TYR A 58 7.45 4.24 3.94
N GLN A 59 7.34 5.30 3.13
CA GLN A 59 7.80 6.65 3.49
C GLN A 59 7.03 7.22 4.70
N ASP A 60 5.72 7.03 4.73
CA ASP A 60 4.88 7.44 5.87
C ASP A 60 5.26 6.68 7.14
N THR A 61 5.55 5.38 7.03
CA THR A 61 6.00 4.56 8.16
C THR A 61 7.34 5.06 8.71
N ILE A 62 8.31 5.36 7.84
CA ILE A 62 9.61 5.92 8.24
C ILE A 62 9.41 7.25 8.98
N THR A 63 8.60 8.14 8.41
CA THR A 63 8.28 9.46 8.99
C THR A 63 7.63 9.31 10.36
N MET A 64 6.65 8.42 10.49
CA MET A 64 5.92 8.16 11.73
C MET A 64 6.83 7.60 12.84
N LEU A 65 7.79 6.74 12.49
CA LEU A 65 8.75 6.17 13.45
C LEU A 65 9.84 7.16 13.90
N GLY A 66 9.77 8.43 13.47
CA GLY A 66 10.76 9.45 13.79
C GLY A 66 12.12 9.18 13.17
N HIS A 67 12.22 8.21 12.24
CA HIS A 67 13.37 8.09 11.37
C HIS A 67 13.30 9.24 10.38
N SER A 68 14.01 10.32 10.72
CA SER A 68 14.39 11.28 9.71
C SER A 68 15.14 10.52 8.62
N GLY A 69 14.65 10.52 7.38
CA GLY A 69 15.15 9.65 6.32
C GLY A 69 16.69 9.66 6.18
N TYR A 70 17.25 8.68 5.46
CA TYR A 70 18.69 8.44 5.31
C TYR A 70 19.56 9.71 5.25
N LEU A 71 19.14 10.73 4.50
CA LEU A 71 19.85 12.00 4.36
C LEU A 71 20.00 12.80 5.67
N GLU A 72 18.97 12.85 6.52
CA GLU A 72 19.03 13.57 7.79
C GLU A 72 19.83 12.80 8.85
N THR A 73 19.78 11.47 8.84
CA THR A 73 20.66 10.61 9.67
C THR A 73 22.14 10.78 9.27
N VAL A 74 22.45 10.80 7.97
CA VAL A 74 23.80 11.06 7.47
C VAL A 74 24.27 12.48 7.83
N ARG A 75 23.39 13.49 7.73
CA ARG A 75 23.70 14.87 8.11
C ARG A 75 24.01 15.02 9.60
N ARG A 76 23.35 14.25 10.47
CA ARG A 76 23.59 14.22 11.92
C ARG A 76 24.83 13.42 12.31
N ALA A 77 25.21 12.40 11.55
CA ALA A 77 26.41 11.59 11.79
C ALA A 77 27.72 12.31 11.38
N LEU A 78 27.63 13.34 10.53
CA LEU A 78 28.75 14.17 10.09
C LEU A 78 28.98 15.43 10.97
N HIS A 79 28.22 15.58 12.05
CA HIS A 79 28.45 16.57 13.11
C HIS A 79 28.90 15.86 14.39
#